data_AF-A0A126NN54-F1
#
_entry.id   AF-A0A126NN54-F1
#
_cell.length_a   1.000
_cell.length_b   1.000
_cell.length_c   1.000
_cell.angle_alpha   90.00
_cell.angle_beta   90.00
_cell.angle_gamma   90.00
#
_symmetry.space_group_name_H-M   'P 1'
#
loop_
_entity.id
_entity.type
_entity.pdbx_description
1 polymer ?
#
loop_
_entity_poly.entity_id
_entity_poly.type
_entity_poly.pdbx_seq_one_letter_code
_entity_poly.pdbx_strand_id
1 'polypeptide(L)'
;MMLGAAAPLACAQAQPMDARAAAMQVQASYPGMIELEVDASDLQRRIQRVHQRIPVSAGALTLWYPQWIPGNHAPTGPINQMAGLVIRGNGQALQWTRDSGDMYAFKLQVPEGVSMLDIEFQYLSPTASDQGRVAMTPNMLDLQWHRVLLYPAGYDARGIQIKPSLRLPEGWQSGTALDVAQHSGGTEQYKPVSLMTLIDSPVFAGQYFKRFALDEASKQPVWLDVVGENPQGLQADAKVLDAHRALVREADAVFGSRPYTRYNFLLAVSDVFSGIGLEHAQSSENGMHDGYLRGERPYTDNDLLPHEYAHAWIGKAWRPRPTWVPHYNAPMFNDDLWMYEGQTQYWAVVLAARSGLWKPDYAMAMLAQLQANYATQPGRQWRDLQDTVHQGILDFNSKPQAWADWQRAFEFYNESTLLWLGVDARLRSLSKGKVTLDDFAKRFHQGGKQGDIRLYERADVMQGLEAVQPGDWDAFIGSRLDARDGKAPDGLAAAGWELYYDEQPNLVIADGEADGATDLQYSLGLKAGSDGVLQAVGWDSPAFKAGLAKDVTIVAVNGLAYSGGRLKQAVKDGKQNSTPIELIVRQADSFRTVRIDYREGLRYPHLRRIEGTADLLTRILAARR
;
A
#
# COMPACT_ATOMS: atom_id res chain seq x y z
N MET A 1 -68.13 -31.66 -5.42
CA MET A 1 -67.00 -31.20 -6.25
C MET A 1 -65.80 -31.01 -5.34
N MET A 2 -64.85 -31.96 -5.37
CA MET A 2 -63.57 -31.83 -4.66
C MET A 2 -62.67 -30.90 -5.48
N LEU A 3 -62.25 -29.78 -4.88
CA LEU A 3 -61.23 -28.89 -5.43
C LEU A 3 -59.88 -29.34 -4.85
N GLY A 4 -59.01 -29.83 -5.73
CA GLY A 4 -57.68 -30.33 -5.41
C GLY A 4 -56.74 -29.21 -4.97
N ALA A 5 -55.97 -29.48 -3.92
CA ALA A 5 -54.86 -28.65 -3.48
C ALA A 5 -53.68 -28.83 -4.45
N ALA A 6 -53.27 -27.74 -5.11
CA ALA A 6 -52.01 -27.69 -5.84
C ALA A 6 -50.87 -27.45 -4.83
N ALA A 7 -49.89 -28.36 -4.81
CA ALA A 7 -48.64 -28.18 -4.07
C ALA A 7 -47.79 -27.09 -4.74
N PRO A 8 -47.09 -26.22 -3.98
CA PRO A 8 -46.16 -25.27 -4.56
C PRO A 8 -44.93 -26.00 -5.10
N LEU A 9 -44.60 -25.75 -6.36
CA LEU A 9 -43.30 -26.08 -6.96
C LEU A 9 -42.21 -25.37 -6.16
N ALA A 10 -41.44 -26.13 -5.39
CA ALA A 10 -40.21 -25.65 -4.79
C ALA A 10 -39.19 -25.42 -5.93
N CYS A 11 -39.04 -24.16 -6.35
CA CYS A 11 -37.85 -23.75 -7.07
C CYS A 11 -36.65 -23.96 -6.13
N ALA A 12 -35.88 -25.02 -6.39
CA ALA A 12 -34.55 -25.16 -5.81
C ALA A 12 -33.73 -23.95 -6.29
N GLN A 13 -33.59 -22.94 -5.43
CA GLN A 13 -32.59 -21.89 -5.64
C GLN A 13 -31.24 -22.59 -5.63
N ALA A 14 -30.61 -22.71 -6.79
CA ALA A 14 -29.21 -23.04 -6.87
C ALA A 14 -28.48 -22.02 -5.99
N GLN A 15 -27.88 -22.47 -4.89
CA GLN A 15 -26.99 -21.63 -4.13
C GLN A 15 -25.90 -21.15 -5.10
N PRO A 16 -25.60 -19.85 -5.18
CA PRO A 16 -24.48 -19.40 -5.99
C PRO A 16 -23.25 -20.18 -5.55
N MET A 17 -22.59 -20.87 -6.49
CA MET A 17 -21.26 -21.40 -6.23
C MET A 17 -20.44 -20.25 -5.66
N ASP A 18 -19.82 -20.47 -4.50
CA ASP A 18 -18.87 -19.53 -3.92
C ASP A 18 -17.86 -19.13 -5.01
N ALA A 19 -17.81 -17.84 -5.37
CA ALA A 19 -16.93 -17.32 -6.41
C ALA A 19 -15.46 -17.72 -6.17
N ARG A 20 -15.09 -17.91 -4.90
CA ARG A 20 -13.79 -18.46 -4.49
C ARG A 20 -13.64 -19.91 -4.90
N ALA A 21 -14.63 -20.76 -4.61
CA ALA A 21 -14.59 -22.17 -5.00
C ALA A 21 -14.51 -22.33 -6.52
N ALA A 22 -15.17 -21.47 -7.30
CA ALA A 22 -15.04 -21.42 -8.75
C ALA A 22 -13.63 -21.01 -9.19
N ALA A 23 -13.05 -19.96 -8.61
CA ALA A 23 -11.68 -19.51 -8.89
C ALA A 23 -10.61 -20.56 -8.56
N MET A 24 -10.88 -21.46 -7.60
CA MET A 24 -9.97 -22.55 -7.24
C MET A 24 -9.95 -23.69 -8.26
N GLN A 25 -10.91 -23.77 -9.19
CA GLN A 25 -10.97 -24.81 -10.21
C GLN A 25 -10.09 -24.48 -11.42
N VAL A 26 -8.80 -24.78 -11.30
CA VAL A 26 -7.81 -24.61 -12.37
C VAL A 26 -6.95 -25.85 -12.56
N GLN A 27 -6.38 -26.00 -13.75
CA GLN A 27 -5.38 -27.02 -14.03
C GLN A 27 -4.04 -26.63 -13.39
N ALA A 28 -3.33 -27.61 -12.81
CA ALA A 28 -2.11 -27.35 -12.05
C ALA A 28 -0.91 -26.91 -12.90
N SER A 29 -0.88 -27.21 -14.21
CA SER A 29 0.26 -26.91 -15.07
C SER A 29 -0.17 -26.63 -16.50
N TYR A 30 0.42 -25.60 -17.10
CA TYR A 30 0.22 -25.28 -18.50
C TYR A 30 1.17 -26.08 -19.39
N PRO A 31 0.71 -26.67 -20.51
CA PRO A 31 1.60 -27.39 -21.41
C PRO A 31 2.49 -26.41 -22.20
N GLY A 32 3.77 -26.40 -21.88
CA GLY A 32 4.79 -25.61 -22.57
C GLY A 32 5.26 -24.39 -21.78
N MET A 33 6.17 -23.64 -22.40
CA MET A 33 6.79 -22.46 -21.82
C MET A 33 6.49 -21.26 -22.71
N ILE A 34 6.01 -20.18 -22.09
CA ILE A 34 5.75 -18.91 -22.78
C ILE A 34 7.07 -18.17 -22.95
N GLU A 35 7.36 -17.70 -24.16
CA GLU A 35 8.44 -16.75 -24.41
C GLU A 35 7.86 -15.34 -24.30
N LEU A 36 8.51 -14.46 -23.54
CA LEU A 36 8.10 -13.06 -23.35
C LEU A 36 9.28 -12.14 -23.62
N GLU A 37 9.12 -11.22 -24.55
CA GLU A 37 10.10 -10.19 -24.86
C GLU A 37 9.43 -8.82 -24.67
N VAL A 38 10.06 -7.97 -23.87
CA VAL A 38 9.59 -6.61 -23.62
C VAL A 38 10.66 -5.62 -24.04
N ASP A 39 10.33 -4.70 -24.94
CA ASP A 39 11.16 -3.54 -25.28
C ASP A 39 10.66 -2.30 -24.55
N ALA A 40 11.42 -1.87 -23.54
CA ALA A 40 11.14 -0.70 -22.71
C ALA A 40 12.04 0.50 -23.05
N SER A 41 12.66 0.52 -24.24
CA SER A 41 13.60 1.57 -24.63
C SER A 41 12.94 2.89 -25.09
N ASP A 42 11.62 2.92 -25.34
CA ASP A 42 10.88 4.11 -25.78
C ASP A 42 10.40 4.97 -24.59
N LEU A 43 11.36 5.55 -23.89
CA LEU A 43 11.13 6.35 -22.69
C LEU A 43 10.45 7.69 -22.95
N GLN A 44 10.77 8.33 -24.08
CA GLN A 44 10.22 9.66 -24.41
C GLN A 44 8.70 9.63 -24.57
N ARG A 45 8.18 8.53 -25.13
CA ARG A 45 6.72 8.33 -25.30
C ARG A 45 6.14 7.43 -24.22
N ARG A 46 6.99 6.87 -23.35
CA ARG A 46 6.64 5.94 -22.25
C ARG A 46 5.90 4.70 -22.74
N ILE A 47 6.41 4.09 -23.82
CA ILE A 47 5.81 2.92 -24.47
C ILE A 47 6.68 1.69 -24.18
N GLN A 48 6.03 0.63 -23.70
CA GLN A 48 6.62 -0.70 -23.60
C GLN A 48 5.99 -1.58 -24.68
N ARG A 49 6.81 -2.17 -25.54
CA ARG A 49 6.35 -3.08 -26.61
C ARG A 49 6.52 -4.51 -26.15
N VAL A 50 5.47 -5.29 -26.32
CA VAL A 50 5.43 -6.68 -25.88
C VAL A 50 5.35 -7.60 -27.09
N HIS A 51 6.20 -8.62 -27.11
CA HIS A 51 6.10 -9.77 -27.99
C HIS A 51 6.04 -11.04 -27.13
N GLN A 52 5.04 -11.87 -27.36
CA GLN A 52 4.83 -13.12 -26.63
C GLN A 52 4.63 -14.28 -27.59
N ARG A 53 5.25 -15.41 -27.27
CA ARG A 53 4.98 -16.68 -27.95
C ARG A 53 4.40 -17.67 -26.96
N ILE A 54 3.13 -18.05 -27.15
CA ILE A 54 2.37 -18.93 -26.26
C ILE A 54 2.08 -20.29 -26.93
N PRO A 55 2.60 -21.43 -26.41
CA PRO A 55 2.32 -22.76 -26.95
C PRO A 55 0.85 -23.12 -26.81
N VAL A 56 0.19 -23.56 -27.87
CA VAL A 56 -1.25 -23.81 -27.87
C VAL A 56 -1.62 -25.12 -28.54
N SER A 57 -2.85 -25.56 -28.31
CA SER A 57 -3.52 -26.59 -29.10
C SER A 57 -4.71 -25.98 -29.83
N ALA A 58 -5.11 -26.59 -30.94
CA ALA A 58 -6.32 -26.19 -31.66
C ALA A 58 -7.55 -26.27 -30.75
N GLY A 59 -8.44 -25.29 -30.82
CA GLY A 59 -9.59 -25.20 -29.93
C GLY A 59 -9.90 -23.78 -29.47
N ALA A 60 -10.95 -23.66 -28.65
CA ALA A 60 -11.28 -22.41 -27.99
C ALA A 60 -10.19 -22.07 -26.95
N LEU A 61 -9.74 -20.83 -26.96
CA LEU A 61 -8.77 -20.29 -26.02
C LEU A 61 -9.30 -19.00 -25.42
N THR A 62 -9.00 -18.79 -24.14
CA THR A 62 -9.15 -17.49 -23.48
C THR A 62 -7.80 -17.08 -22.93
N LEU A 63 -7.39 -15.85 -23.25
CA LEU A 63 -6.22 -15.20 -22.70
C LEU A 63 -6.66 -14.12 -21.71
N TRP A 64 -6.09 -14.13 -20.53
CA TRP A 64 -6.31 -13.12 -19.50
C TRP A 64 -5.19 -12.08 -19.49
N TYR A 65 -5.58 -10.84 -19.29
CA TYR A 65 -4.72 -9.79 -18.74
C TYR A 65 -4.89 -9.79 -17.22
N PRO A 66 -3.81 -9.74 -16.41
CA PRO A 66 -3.92 -9.72 -14.95
C PRO A 66 -4.84 -8.60 -14.46
N GLN A 67 -5.85 -8.94 -13.65
CA GLN A 67 -6.84 -8.01 -13.12
C GLN A 67 -6.56 -7.65 -11.66
N TRP A 68 -6.39 -8.65 -10.80
CA TRP A 68 -6.17 -8.50 -9.37
C TRP A 68 -4.68 -8.59 -9.06
N ILE A 69 -4.16 -7.59 -8.35
CA ILE A 69 -2.75 -7.49 -7.99
C ILE A 69 -2.61 -7.76 -6.48
N PRO A 70 -1.92 -8.83 -6.04
CA PRO A 70 -1.93 -9.26 -4.64
C PRO A 70 -1.44 -8.28 -3.58
N GLY A 71 -0.73 -7.20 -3.94
CA GLY A 71 -0.37 -6.12 -3.01
C GLY A 71 -1.26 -4.87 -3.12
N ASN A 72 -2.07 -4.74 -4.17
CA ASN A 72 -3.06 -3.66 -4.28
C ASN A 72 -4.40 -4.04 -3.65
N HIS A 73 -4.61 -5.34 -3.35
CA HIS A 73 -5.84 -5.89 -2.76
C HIS A 73 -7.13 -5.52 -3.51
N ALA A 74 -7.02 -5.28 -4.83
CA ALA A 74 -8.09 -4.75 -5.67
C ALA A 74 -7.88 -5.11 -7.17
N PRO A 75 -8.94 -5.05 -8.00
CA PRO A 75 -8.87 -5.34 -9.44
C PRO A 75 -8.28 -4.17 -10.26
N THR A 76 -7.05 -3.79 -9.96
CA THR A 76 -6.40 -2.57 -10.48
C THR A 76 -5.53 -2.78 -11.73
N GLY A 77 -5.60 -3.95 -12.38
CA GLY A 77 -4.86 -4.21 -13.62
C GLY A 77 -5.17 -3.13 -14.67
N PRO A 78 -4.18 -2.41 -15.24
CA PRO A 78 -4.46 -1.23 -16.05
C PRO A 78 -4.83 -1.57 -17.50
N ILE A 79 -5.93 -2.29 -17.71
CA ILE A 79 -6.37 -2.74 -19.04
C ILE A 79 -6.62 -1.58 -20.01
N ASN A 80 -6.92 -0.39 -19.50
CA ASN A 80 -7.06 0.85 -20.29
C ASN A 80 -5.73 1.37 -20.87
N GLN A 81 -4.59 0.88 -20.38
CA GLN A 81 -3.25 1.22 -20.85
C GLN A 81 -2.71 0.18 -21.85
N MET A 82 -3.45 -0.89 -22.14
CA MET A 82 -3.11 -1.88 -23.15
C MET A 82 -3.64 -1.46 -24.53
N ALA A 83 -2.81 -1.52 -25.57
CA ALA A 83 -3.19 -1.18 -26.94
C ALA A 83 -2.53 -2.08 -27.98
N GLY A 84 -3.10 -2.11 -29.20
CA GLY A 84 -2.45 -2.73 -30.36
C GLY A 84 -2.38 -4.26 -30.34
N LEU A 85 -3.29 -4.96 -29.65
CA LEU A 85 -3.30 -6.42 -29.57
C LEU A 85 -3.50 -7.08 -30.93
N VAL A 86 -2.43 -7.73 -31.42
CA VAL A 86 -2.43 -8.58 -32.61
C VAL A 86 -2.04 -9.99 -32.18
N ILE A 87 -2.83 -10.98 -32.60
CA ILE A 87 -2.58 -12.40 -32.35
C ILE A 87 -2.45 -13.10 -33.70
N ARG A 88 -1.39 -13.87 -33.90
CA ARG A 88 -1.13 -14.64 -35.12
C ARG A 88 -0.90 -16.12 -34.81
N GLY A 89 -1.32 -16.98 -35.74
CA GLY A 89 -0.99 -18.41 -35.77
C GLY A 89 -0.44 -18.75 -37.15
N ASN A 90 0.74 -19.37 -37.23
CA ASN A 90 1.44 -19.66 -38.49
C ASN A 90 1.53 -18.43 -39.43
N GLY A 91 1.77 -17.23 -38.85
CA GLY A 91 1.87 -15.95 -39.57
C GLY A 91 0.53 -15.27 -39.91
N GLN A 92 -0.59 -15.98 -39.82
CA GLN A 92 -1.92 -15.44 -40.13
C GLN A 92 -2.55 -14.78 -38.90
N ALA A 93 -3.13 -13.60 -39.07
CA ALA A 93 -3.85 -12.90 -38.00
C ALA A 93 -5.11 -13.67 -37.60
N LEU A 94 -5.28 -13.91 -36.31
CA LEU A 94 -6.44 -14.56 -35.72
C LEU A 94 -7.41 -13.51 -35.17
N GLN A 95 -8.70 -13.72 -35.40
CA GLN A 95 -9.74 -12.90 -34.81
C GLN A 95 -9.89 -13.23 -33.33
N TRP A 96 -10.06 -12.20 -32.51
CA TRP A 96 -10.36 -12.31 -31.10
C TRP A 96 -11.52 -11.41 -30.72
N THR A 97 -12.19 -11.73 -29.62
CA THR A 97 -13.27 -10.92 -29.04
C THR A 97 -13.00 -10.75 -27.55
N ARG A 98 -13.34 -9.59 -27.00
CA ARG A 98 -13.33 -9.41 -25.55
C ARG A 98 -14.57 -10.08 -24.95
N ASP A 99 -14.44 -10.73 -23.80
CA ASP A 99 -15.59 -11.26 -23.07
C ASP A 99 -16.45 -10.09 -22.56
N SER A 100 -17.76 -10.11 -22.82
CA SER A 100 -18.68 -9.06 -22.35
C SER A 100 -18.90 -9.06 -20.83
N GLY A 101 -18.64 -10.18 -20.14
CA GLY A 101 -18.73 -10.33 -18.69
C GLY A 101 -17.39 -10.16 -17.96
N ASP A 102 -16.27 -10.19 -18.69
CA ASP A 102 -14.92 -10.04 -18.15
C ASP A 102 -14.05 -9.22 -19.11
N MET A 103 -13.88 -7.93 -18.80
CA MET A 103 -13.11 -7.01 -19.68
C MET A 103 -11.63 -7.36 -19.81
N TYR A 104 -11.12 -8.24 -18.94
CA TYR A 104 -9.73 -8.71 -18.93
C TYR A 104 -9.54 -10.01 -19.70
N ALA A 105 -10.61 -10.59 -20.26
CA ALA A 105 -10.58 -11.84 -21.02
C ALA A 105 -10.71 -11.60 -22.53
N PHE A 106 -9.79 -12.20 -23.29
CA PHE A 106 -9.76 -12.20 -24.75
C PHE A 106 -9.98 -13.63 -25.27
N LYS A 107 -11.09 -13.84 -25.97
CA LYS A 107 -11.52 -15.13 -26.52
C LYS A 107 -11.14 -15.23 -27.99
N LEU A 108 -10.60 -16.38 -28.38
CA LEU A 108 -10.27 -16.71 -29.76
C LEU A 108 -10.42 -18.20 -30.04
N GLN A 109 -10.50 -18.55 -31.32
CA GLN A 109 -10.45 -19.93 -31.80
C GLN A 109 -9.08 -20.18 -32.44
N VAL A 110 -8.30 -21.10 -31.84
CA VAL A 110 -7.02 -21.56 -32.41
C VAL A 110 -7.33 -22.55 -33.53
N PRO A 111 -6.89 -22.29 -34.78
CA PRO A 111 -7.09 -23.21 -35.91
C PRO A 111 -6.31 -24.52 -35.77
N GLU A 112 -6.73 -25.56 -36.51
CA GLU A 112 -5.94 -26.78 -36.65
C GLU A 112 -4.54 -26.51 -37.22
N GLY A 113 -3.54 -27.23 -36.74
CA GLY A 113 -2.14 -27.07 -37.17
C GLY A 113 -1.42 -25.85 -36.59
N VAL A 114 -2.09 -24.99 -35.81
CA VAL A 114 -1.44 -23.92 -35.04
C VAL A 114 -1.06 -24.47 -33.66
N SER A 115 0.25 -24.58 -33.41
CA SER A 115 0.81 -25.04 -32.12
C SER A 115 1.44 -23.91 -31.29
N MET A 116 1.49 -22.71 -31.84
CA MET A 116 2.19 -21.55 -31.29
C MET A 116 1.43 -20.29 -31.71
N LEU A 117 1.05 -19.47 -30.74
CA LEU A 117 0.59 -18.11 -31.00
C LEU A 117 1.77 -17.14 -30.94
N ASP A 118 1.77 -16.18 -31.84
CA ASP A 118 2.64 -15.02 -31.85
C ASP A 118 1.79 -13.79 -31.53
N ILE A 119 2.08 -13.11 -30.43
CA ILE A 119 1.24 -12.06 -29.85
C ILE A 119 2.06 -10.80 -29.71
N GLU A 120 1.53 -9.69 -30.21
CA GLU A 120 2.13 -8.37 -30.09
C GLU A 120 1.11 -7.41 -29.47
N PHE A 121 1.57 -6.56 -28.55
CA PHE A 121 0.79 -5.41 -28.05
C PHE A 121 1.71 -4.37 -27.42
N GLN A 122 1.14 -3.27 -26.95
CA GLN A 122 1.84 -2.24 -26.21
C GLN A 122 1.18 -2.01 -24.87
N TYR A 123 2.01 -1.74 -23.87
CA TYR A 123 1.60 -1.05 -22.67
C TYR A 123 1.99 0.43 -22.79
N LEU A 124 1.01 1.31 -22.60
CA LEU A 124 1.13 2.76 -22.72
C LEU A 124 1.17 3.36 -21.32
N SER A 125 2.38 3.55 -20.78
CA SER A 125 2.53 4.12 -19.44
C SER A 125 2.01 5.56 -19.42
N PRO A 126 1.36 6.00 -18.33
CA PRO A 126 0.87 7.37 -18.17
C PRO A 126 1.92 8.43 -18.51
N THR A 127 1.52 9.40 -19.34
CA THR A 127 2.32 10.58 -19.70
C THR A 127 2.02 11.78 -18.79
N ALA A 128 0.89 11.76 -18.09
CA ALA A 128 0.44 12.76 -17.13
C ALA A 128 -0.24 12.07 -15.93
N SER A 129 -0.34 12.77 -14.80
CA SER A 129 -0.82 12.22 -13.53
C SER A 129 -2.30 11.87 -13.52
N ASP A 130 -3.12 12.49 -14.36
CA ASP A 130 -4.54 12.19 -14.52
C ASP A 130 -4.82 10.88 -15.29
N GLN A 131 -3.79 10.30 -15.92
CA GLN A 131 -3.84 9.03 -16.65
C GLN A 131 -3.43 7.84 -15.77
N GLY A 132 -2.99 8.10 -14.54
CA GLY A 132 -2.47 7.12 -13.59
C GLY A 132 -1.01 7.39 -13.23
N ARG A 133 -0.40 6.39 -12.58
CA ARG A 133 0.97 6.47 -12.06
C ARG A 133 2.00 6.67 -13.19
N VAL A 134 2.85 7.69 -13.06
CA VAL A 134 4.01 7.89 -13.93
C VAL A 134 5.14 6.95 -13.50
N ALA A 135 5.23 5.80 -14.16
CA ALA A 135 6.24 4.75 -13.89
C ALA A 135 7.44 4.78 -14.85
N MET A 136 7.54 5.81 -15.70
CA MET A 136 8.63 5.99 -16.66
C MET A 136 8.98 7.46 -16.79
N THR A 137 10.27 7.79 -16.71
CA THR A 137 10.83 9.10 -17.03
C THR A 137 11.94 8.92 -18.07
N PRO A 138 12.54 10.00 -18.59
CA PRO A 138 13.70 9.87 -19.48
C PRO A 138 14.91 9.17 -18.84
N ASN A 139 14.98 9.07 -17.50
CA ASN A 139 16.17 8.59 -16.78
C ASN A 139 15.93 7.33 -15.95
N MET A 140 14.68 6.96 -15.67
CA MET A 140 14.33 5.76 -14.92
C MET A 140 13.01 5.13 -15.39
N LEU A 141 12.86 3.85 -15.10
CA LEU A 141 11.62 3.11 -15.32
C LEU A 141 11.39 2.10 -14.20
N ASP A 142 10.11 1.83 -13.98
CA ASP A 142 9.61 0.69 -13.25
C ASP A 142 8.77 -0.17 -14.19
N LEU A 143 9.22 -1.41 -14.35
CA LEU A 143 8.53 -2.43 -15.10
C LEU A 143 7.91 -3.43 -14.14
N GLN A 144 6.57 -3.43 -14.14
CA GLN A 144 5.76 -4.42 -13.46
C GLN A 144 5.22 -5.41 -14.49
N TRP A 145 5.67 -6.67 -14.40
CA TRP A 145 5.40 -7.69 -15.42
C TRP A 145 3.91 -7.96 -15.66
N HIS A 146 3.06 -7.77 -14.66
CA HIS A 146 1.61 -7.92 -14.79
C HIS A 146 0.99 -6.98 -15.83
N ARG A 147 1.69 -5.90 -16.20
CA ARG A 147 1.22 -4.91 -17.18
C ARG A 147 1.55 -5.27 -18.62
N VAL A 148 2.51 -6.17 -18.81
CA VAL A 148 3.17 -6.46 -20.10
C VAL A 148 3.09 -7.95 -20.47
N LEU A 149 2.02 -8.63 -20.06
CA LEU A 149 1.76 -10.00 -20.50
C LEU A 149 0.26 -10.30 -20.62
N LEU A 150 -0.04 -11.27 -21.49
CA LEU A 150 -1.25 -12.08 -21.43
C LEU A 150 -0.89 -13.51 -21.00
N TYR A 151 -1.83 -14.22 -20.38
CA TYR A 151 -1.63 -15.61 -19.96
C TYR A 151 -2.89 -16.47 -20.20
N PRO A 152 -2.75 -17.79 -20.43
CA PRO A 152 -3.88 -18.68 -20.70
C PRO A 152 -4.79 -18.84 -19.47
N ALA A 153 -6.09 -18.67 -19.67
CA ALA A 153 -7.07 -18.87 -18.62
C ALA A 153 -7.21 -20.35 -18.20
N GLY A 154 -7.60 -20.58 -16.95
CA GLY A 154 -7.90 -21.92 -16.42
C GLY A 154 -6.70 -22.71 -15.88
N TYR A 155 -5.55 -22.07 -15.70
CA TYR A 155 -4.33 -22.67 -15.14
C TYR A 155 -3.87 -21.93 -13.88
N ASP A 156 -3.29 -22.68 -12.94
CA ASP A 156 -2.61 -22.13 -11.77
C ASP A 156 -1.37 -21.34 -12.23
N ALA A 157 -1.22 -20.09 -11.78
CA ALA A 157 -0.12 -19.21 -12.14
C ALA A 157 1.26 -19.77 -11.74
N ARG A 158 1.33 -20.68 -10.76
CA ARG A 158 2.56 -21.40 -10.40
C ARG A 158 2.95 -22.43 -11.45
N GLY A 159 1.96 -22.94 -12.18
CA GLY A 159 2.09 -23.95 -13.23
C GLY A 159 2.33 -23.41 -14.63
N ILE A 160 2.32 -22.08 -14.83
CA ILE A 160 2.61 -21.44 -16.12
C ILE A 160 4.08 -21.01 -16.10
N GLN A 161 4.91 -21.61 -16.95
CA GLN A 161 6.34 -21.26 -17.05
C GLN A 161 6.57 -20.21 -18.12
N ILE A 162 7.39 -19.21 -17.82
CA ILE A 162 7.71 -18.08 -18.69
C ILE A 162 9.22 -17.94 -18.78
N LYS A 163 9.73 -17.70 -19.99
CA LYS A 163 11.10 -17.29 -20.27
C LYS A 163 11.09 -15.81 -20.69
N PRO A 164 11.32 -14.87 -19.77
CA PRO A 164 11.24 -13.45 -20.06
C PRO A 164 12.58 -12.85 -20.50
N SER A 165 12.51 -11.81 -21.32
CA SER A 165 13.62 -10.92 -21.63
C SER A 165 13.15 -9.46 -21.65
N LEU A 166 14.04 -8.56 -21.27
CA LEU A 166 13.79 -7.13 -21.19
C LEU A 166 14.88 -6.37 -21.91
N ARG A 167 14.51 -5.58 -22.92
CA ARG A 167 15.40 -4.63 -23.57
C ARG A 167 15.26 -3.26 -22.92
N LEU A 168 16.39 -2.78 -22.40
CA LEU A 168 16.59 -1.47 -21.80
C LEU A 168 17.40 -0.58 -22.76
N PRO A 169 17.40 0.75 -22.58
CA PRO A 169 18.36 1.61 -23.25
C PRO A 169 19.81 1.18 -22.97
N GLU A 170 20.70 1.42 -23.94
CA GLU A 170 22.11 1.07 -23.80
C GLU A 170 22.75 1.81 -22.62
N GLY A 171 23.56 1.09 -21.82
CA GLY A 171 24.27 1.63 -20.66
C GLY A 171 23.42 1.76 -19.37
N TRP A 172 22.13 1.45 -19.42
CA TRP A 172 21.29 1.39 -18.22
C TRP A 172 21.62 0.16 -17.37
N GLN A 173 21.38 0.29 -16.07
CA GLN A 173 21.49 -0.79 -15.10
C GLN A 173 20.14 -0.99 -14.41
N SER A 174 19.94 -2.18 -13.84
CA SER A 174 18.67 -2.59 -13.24
C SER A 174 18.85 -3.29 -11.89
N GLY A 175 17.79 -3.21 -11.07
CA GLY A 175 17.58 -4.01 -9.87
C GLY A 175 16.31 -4.86 -10.04
N THR A 176 16.40 -6.14 -9.65
CA THR A 176 15.27 -7.09 -9.65
C THR A 176 15.58 -8.29 -8.77
N ALA A 177 14.54 -8.99 -8.31
CA ALA A 177 14.66 -10.28 -7.66
C ALA A 177 14.86 -11.45 -8.66
N LEU A 178 14.68 -11.25 -9.98
CA LEU A 178 14.89 -12.30 -10.99
C LEU A 178 16.38 -12.63 -11.18
N ASP A 179 16.67 -13.89 -11.53
CA ASP A 179 18.01 -14.31 -11.94
C ASP A 179 18.25 -13.92 -13.40
N VAL A 180 19.15 -12.96 -13.64
CA VAL A 180 19.64 -12.65 -14.99
C VAL A 180 20.58 -13.76 -15.46
N ALA A 181 20.22 -14.44 -16.55
CA ALA A 181 21.02 -15.49 -17.16
C ALA A 181 22.09 -14.92 -18.11
N GLN A 182 21.74 -13.88 -18.86
CA GLN A 182 22.64 -13.24 -19.82
C GLN A 182 22.28 -11.77 -20.00
N HIS A 183 23.29 -10.94 -20.24
CA HIS A 183 23.12 -9.57 -20.71
C HIS A 183 23.79 -9.44 -22.10
N SER A 184 23.07 -8.90 -23.09
CA SER A 184 23.60 -8.69 -24.44
C SER A 184 22.89 -7.52 -25.14
N GLY A 185 23.66 -6.53 -25.61
CA GLY A 185 23.13 -5.42 -26.41
C GLY A 185 21.98 -4.64 -25.77
N GLY A 186 22.07 -4.36 -24.46
CA GLY A 186 21.01 -3.70 -23.69
C GLY A 186 19.81 -4.60 -23.36
N THR A 187 19.88 -5.89 -23.70
CA THR A 187 18.84 -6.88 -23.39
C THR A 187 19.28 -7.78 -22.23
N GLU A 188 18.45 -7.84 -21.20
CA GLU A 188 18.55 -8.79 -20.10
C GLU A 188 17.69 -10.01 -20.41
N GLN A 189 18.30 -11.19 -20.41
CA GLN A 189 17.60 -12.46 -20.49
C GLN A 189 17.58 -13.09 -19.11
N TYR A 190 16.39 -13.36 -18.57
CA TYR A 190 16.26 -13.98 -17.26
C TYR A 190 16.13 -15.50 -17.38
N LYS A 191 16.41 -16.22 -16.30
CA LYS A 191 16.09 -17.65 -16.22
C LYS A 191 14.56 -17.85 -16.30
N PRO A 192 14.10 -18.99 -16.83
CA PRO A 192 12.68 -19.33 -16.79
C PRO A 192 12.13 -19.37 -15.36
N VAL A 193 10.93 -18.84 -15.17
CA VAL A 193 10.24 -18.75 -13.88
C VAL A 193 8.73 -19.00 -14.04
N SER A 194 8.02 -19.27 -12.95
CA SER A 194 6.55 -19.31 -12.98
C SER A 194 5.95 -17.92 -13.25
N LEU A 195 4.74 -17.84 -13.79
CA LEU A 195 3.99 -16.59 -13.93
C LEU A 195 3.83 -15.90 -12.56
N MET A 196 3.60 -16.69 -11.50
CA MET A 196 3.55 -16.15 -10.14
C MET A 196 4.84 -15.42 -9.78
N THR A 197 5.99 -16.08 -9.94
CA THR A 197 7.31 -15.50 -9.65
C THR A 197 7.61 -14.29 -10.52
N LEU A 198 7.23 -14.32 -11.81
CA LEU A 198 7.47 -13.20 -12.73
C LEU A 198 6.72 -11.95 -12.28
N ILE A 199 5.42 -12.06 -12.04
CA ILE A 199 4.59 -10.94 -11.57
C ILE A 199 5.06 -10.43 -10.21
N ASP A 200 5.62 -11.30 -9.38
CA ASP A 200 6.15 -10.97 -8.06
C ASP A 200 7.64 -10.55 -8.08
N SER A 201 8.19 -10.13 -9.23
CA SER A 201 9.59 -9.73 -9.34
C SER A 201 9.76 -8.59 -10.35
N PRO A 202 9.32 -7.36 -10.00
CA PRO A 202 9.44 -6.18 -10.86
C PRO A 202 10.89 -5.80 -11.13
N VAL A 203 11.09 -4.84 -12.03
CA VAL A 203 12.40 -4.32 -12.41
C VAL A 203 12.40 -2.80 -12.30
N PHE A 204 13.29 -2.26 -11.47
CA PHE A 204 13.64 -0.83 -11.53
C PHE A 204 14.92 -0.70 -12.34
N ALA A 205 14.91 0.17 -13.35
CA ALA A 205 16.09 0.42 -14.17
C ALA A 205 16.28 1.91 -14.41
N GLY A 206 17.52 2.33 -14.58
CA GLY A 206 17.84 3.73 -14.79
C GLY A 206 19.21 3.97 -15.39
N GLN A 207 19.38 5.16 -15.97
CA GLN A 207 20.68 5.67 -16.38
C GLN A 207 21.59 5.86 -15.16
N TYR A 208 21.02 6.33 -14.05
CA TYR A 208 21.70 6.51 -12.78
C TYR A 208 21.25 5.42 -11.82
N PHE A 209 22.11 4.44 -11.62
CA PHE A 209 21.86 3.30 -10.74
C PHE A 209 22.99 3.13 -9.73
N LYS A 210 22.65 2.76 -8.50
CA LYS A 210 23.63 2.34 -7.49
C LYS A 210 23.05 1.29 -6.55
N ARG A 211 23.80 0.21 -6.34
CA ARG A 211 23.51 -0.82 -5.33
C ARG A 211 24.31 -0.58 -4.06
N PHE A 212 23.63 -0.61 -2.92
CA PHE A 212 24.26 -0.59 -1.59
C PHE A 212 24.06 -1.92 -0.87
N ALA A 213 25.12 -2.44 -0.25
CA ALA A 213 25.04 -3.60 0.63
C ALA A 213 24.41 -3.21 1.97
N LEU A 214 23.27 -3.83 2.30
CA LEU A 214 22.67 -3.72 3.64
C LEU A 214 23.08 -4.89 4.53
N ASP A 215 23.17 -6.10 3.96
CA ASP A 215 23.71 -7.29 4.62
C ASP A 215 24.24 -8.29 3.58
N GLU A 216 25.47 -8.09 3.10
CA GLU A 216 26.09 -8.94 2.07
C GLU A 216 26.80 -10.19 2.60
N ALA A 217 27.16 -10.19 3.90
CA ALA A 217 27.88 -11.29 4.52
C ALA A 217 26.97 -12.49 4.85
N SER A 218 25.66 -12.26 4.89
CA SER A 218 24.65 -13.30 5.09
C SER A 218 24.52 -14.22 3.87
N LYS A 219 24.12 -15.48 4.12
CA LYS A 219 23.73 -16.42 3.05
C LYS A 219 22.47 -15.99 2.30
N GLN A 220 21.68 -15.08 2.88
CA GLN A 220 20.46 -14.52 2.30
C GLN A 220 20.64 -13.00 2.19
N PRO A 221 21.46 -12.49 1.25
CA PRO A 221 21.91 -11.11 1.27
C PRO A 221 20.78 -10.11 1.03
N VAL A 222 20.94 -8.90 1.57
CA VAL A 222 19.99 -7.80 1.39
C VAL A 222 20.68 -6.60 0.74
N TRP A 223 20.04 -6.10 -0.33
CA TRP A 223 20.54 -5.00 -1.17
C TRP A 223 19.53 -3.86 -1.22
N LEU A 224 20.06 -2.64 -1.31
CA LEU A 224 19.31 -1.45 -1.68
C LEU A 224 19.71 -1.02 -3.09
N ASP A 225 18.82 -1.25 -4.06
CA ASP A 225 18.99 -0.95 -5.47
C ASP A 225 18.32 0.38 -5.78
N VAL A 226 19.13 1.42 -5.99
CA VAL A 226 18.65 2.79 -6.14
C VAL A 226 18.73 3.23 -7.60
N VAL A 227 17.62 3.75 -8.13
CA VAL A 227 17.56 4.52 -9.38
C VAL A 227 17.21 5.98 -9.07
N GLY A 228 17.90 6.92 -9.71
CA GLY A 228 17.70 8.36 -9.52
C GLY A 228 17.54 9.11 -10.83
N GLU A 229 16.94 10.31 -10.79
CA GLU A 229 16.83 11.17 -11.98
C GLU A 229 18.17 11.76 -12.42
N ASN A 230 19.13 11.81 -11.50
CA ASN A 230 20.43 12.41 -11.68
C ASN A 230 21.46 11.76 -10.71
N PRO A 231 22.77 12.01 -10.89
CA PRO A 231 23.80 11.45 -10.00
C PRO A 231 23.72 11.92 -8.54
N GLN A 232 23.13 13.09 -8.27
CA GLN A 232 23.01 13.64 -6.92
C GLN A 232 21.98 12.85 -6.09
N GLY A 233 20.91 12.36 -6.71
CA GLY A 233 19.93 11.47 -6.07
C GLY A 233 20.57 10.18 -5.52
N LEU A 234 21.67 9.71 -6.11
CA LEU A 234 22.39 8.51 -5.66
C LEU A 234 23.37 8.76 -4.50
N GLN A 235 23.54 10.02 -4.07
CA GLN A 235 24.35 10.35 -2.90
C GLN A 235 23.58 9.97 -1.64
N ALA A 236 24.19 9.13 -0.81
CA ALA A 236 23.58 8.64 0.41
C ALA A 236 24.45 9.03 1.61
N ASP A 237 23.83 9.61 2.63
CA ASP A 237 24.46 9.84 3.94
C ASP A 237 24.73 8.49 4.61
N ALA A 238 25.91 8.34 5.22
CA ALA A 238 26.31 7.13 5.91
C ALA A 238 25.30 6.74 7.02
N LYS A 239 24.73 7.71 7.73
CA LYS A 239 23.73 7.47 8.78
C LYS A 239 22.43 6.92 8.23
N VAL A 240 21.99 7.39 7.06
CA VAL A 240 20.78 6.86 6.41
C VAL A 240 21.03 5.41 5.98
N LEU A 241 22.19 5.12 5.37
CA LEU A 241 22.55 3.74 5.03
C LEU A 241 22.67 2.84 6.28
N ASP A 242 23.26 3.34 7.36
CA ASP A 242 23.38 2.60 8.62
C ASP A 242 22.01 2.32 9.26
N ALA A 243 21.06 3.24 9.14
CA ALA A 243 19.67 3.01 9.55
C ALA A 243 19.00 1.91 8.72
N HIS A 244 19.20 1.87 7.40
CA HIS A 244 18.70 0.75 6.57
C HIS A 244 19.36 -0.58 6.92
N ARG A 245 20.65 -0.59 7.28
CA ARG A 245 21.31 -1.80 7.82
C ARG A 245 20.74 -2.21 9.16
N ALA A 246 20.38 -1.24 10.00
CA ALA A 246 19.73 -1.50 11.29
C ALA A 246 18.33 -2.07 11.10
N LEU A 247 17.56 -1.57 10.12
CA LEU A 247 16.25 -2.12 9.75
C LEU A 247 16.34 -3.64 9.50
N VAL A 248 17.33 -4.07 8.72
CA VAL A 248 17.54 -5.50 8.43
C VAL A 248 17.77 -6.31 9.72
N ARG A 249 18.61 -5.82 10.63
CA ARG A 249 18.88 -6.49 11.92
C ARG A 249 17.67 -6.51 12.85
N GLU A 250 16.92 -5.41 12.92
CA GLU A 250 15.73 -5.29 13.76
C GLU A 250 14.61 -6.20 13.24
N ALA A 251 14.41 -6.30 11.93
CA ALA A 251 13.46 -7.24 11.34
C ALA A 251 13.85 -8.70 11.63
N ASP A 252 15.14 -9.06 11.52
CA ASP A 252 15.62 -10.40 11.89
C ASP A 252 15.36 -10.68 13.39
N ALA A 253 15.51 -9.68 14.27
CA ALA A 253 15.23 -9.83 15.69
C ALA A 253 13.73 -10.08 15.97
N VAL A 254 12.85 -9.42 15.21
CA VAL A 254 11.38 -9.57 15.32
C VAL A 254 10.88 -10.88 14.70
N PHE A 255 11.26 -11.17 13.46
CA PHE A 255 10.66 -12.24 12.68
C PHE A 255 11.50 -13.52 12.62
N GLY A 256 12.79 -13.44 12.94
CA GLY A 256 13.70 -14.57 12.90
C GLY A 256 14.13 -14.94 11.47
N SER A 257 13.80 -16.15 11.02
CA SER A 257 14.28 -16.68 9.74
C SER A 257 13.74 -15.90 8.54
N ARG A 258 14.60 -15.49 7.61
CA ARG A 258 14.20 -14.82 6.36
C ARG A 258 13.53 -15.80 5.39
N PRO A 259 12.36 -15.46 4.80
CA PRO A 259 11.60 -16.33 3.91
C PRO A 259 12.03 -16.27 2.44
N TYR A 260 13.22 -15.73 2.16
CA TYR A 260 13.75 -15.48 0.81
C TYR A 260 15.20 -15.96 0.69
N THR A 261 15.74 -16.06 -0.52
CA THR A 261 17.17 -16.36 -0.75
C THR A 261 18.03 -15.12 -0.93
N ARG A 262 17.43 -14.00 -1.31
CA ARG A 262 17.98 -12.65 -1.29
C ARG A 262 16.83 -11.65 -1.21
N TYR A 263 17.10 -10.42 -0.80
CA TYR A 263 16.10 -9.36 -0.83
C TYR A 263 16.65 -8.10 -1.51
N ASN A 264 15.87 -7.52 -2.41
CA ASN A 264 16.20 -6.31 -3.16
C ASN A 264 15.17 -5.21 -2.86
N PHE A 265 15.54 -4.21 -2.06
CA PHE A 265 14.78 -2.96 -2.03
C PHE A 265 15.00 -2.22 -3.35
N LEU A 266 13.98 -2.15 -4.20
CA LEU A 266 14.02 -1.38 -5.44
C LEU A 266 13.52 0.03 -5.11
N LEU A 267 14.44 0.99 -5.10
CA LEU A 267 14.18 2.35 -4.64
C LEU A 267 14.35 3.35 -5.79
N ALA A 268 13.27 4.04 -6.14
CA ALA A 268 13.31 5.24 -6.96
C ALA A 268 13.41 6.48 -6.05
N VAL A 269 14.36 7.36 -6.34
CA VAL A 269 14.47 8.68 -5.70
C VAL A 269 14.20 9.78 -6.72
N SER A 270 13.02 10.40 -6.66
CA SER A 270 12.53 11.35 -7.67
C SER A 270 11.30 12.11 -7.18
N ASP A 271 11.18 13.37 -7.60
CA ASP A 271 9.98 14.19 -7.43
C ASP A 271 9.07 14.19 -8.68
N VAL A 272 9.48 13.49 -9.75
CA VAL A 272 8.75 13.41 -11.03
C VAL A 272 8.16 12.03 -11.25
N PHE A 273 8.93 10.99 -10.92
CA PHE A 273 8.47 9.62 -10.94
C PHE A 273 7.47 9.42 -9.79
N SER A 274 6.31 8.85 -10.10
CA SER A 274 5.27 8.72 -9.09
C SER A 274 5.65 7.70 -8.02
N GLY A 275 5.45 8.08 -6.75
CA GLY A 275 5.68 7.22 -5.59
C GLY A 275 4.98 5.86 -5.69
N ILE A 276 5.51 4.89 -4.96
CA ILE A 276 5.00 3.52 -4.85
C ILE A 276 5.50 2.88 -3.56
N GLY A 277 4.66 2.06 -2.95
CA GLY A 277 5.00 1.02 -1.99
C GLY A 277 4.30 -0.24 -2.44
N LEU A 278 5.06 -1.26 -2.83
CA LEU A 278 4.47 -2.54 -3.22
C LEU A 278 5.39 -3.71 -2.85
N GLU A 279 4.80 -4.71 -2.22
CA GLU A 279 5.50 -5.79 -1.57
C GLU A 279 5.61 -7.05 -2.42
N HIS A 280 6.83 -7.60 -2.49
CA HIS A 280 7.13 -8.84 -3.19
C HIS A 280 7.87 -9.83 -2.29
N ALA A 281 7.86 -11.12 -2.64
CA ALA A 281 8.42 -12.16 -1.78
C ALA A 281 9.92 -11.97 -1.52
N GLN A 282 10.63 -11.33 -2.45
CA GLN A 282 12.09 -11.16 -2.40
C GLN A 282 12.54 -9.75 -2.83
N SER A 283 11.61 -8.81 -2.92
CA SER A 283 11.90 -7.43 -3.24
C SER A 283 10.75 -6.53 -2.78
N SER A 284 10.93 -5.23 -2.93
CA SER A 284 9.84 -4.26 -2.84
C SER A 284 10.07 -3.13 -3.80
N GLU A 285 8.99 -2.57 -4.32
CA GLU A 285 8.99 -1.32 -5.08
C GLU A 285 8.79 -0.17 -4.11
N ASN A 286 9.72 0.79 -4.12
CA ASN A 286 9.73 1.92 -3.18
C ASN A 286 9.98 3.21 -3.96
N GLY A 287 9.18 4.24 -3.74
CA GLY A 287 9.37 5.57 -4.32
C GLY A 287 9.47 6.62 -3.23
N MET A 288 10.64 7.27 -3.12
CA MET A 288 10.91 8.35 -2.17
C MET A 288 11.28 9.64 -2.90
N HIS A 289 11.12 10.78 -2.24
CA HIS A 289 11.47 12.09 -2.80
C HIS A 289 12.98 12.24 -3.09
N ASP A 290 13.35 13.22 -3.92
CA ASP A 290 14.77 13.60 -4.08
C ASP A 290 15.25 14.26 -2.80
N GLY A 291 16.13 13.58 -2.06
CA GLY A 291 16.62 14.01 -0.74
C GLY A 291 16.59 12.91 0.32
N TYR A 292 15.77 11.88 0.14
CA TYR A 292 15.61 10.80 1.11
C TYR A 292 16.95 10.18 1.57
N LEU A 293 17.80 9.78 0.60
CA LEU A 293 19.09 9.16 0.90
C LEU A 293 20.08 10.10 1.59
N ARG A 294 19.86 11.42 1.49
CA ARG A 294 20.66 12.45 2.16
C ARG A 294 20.11 12.81 3.55
N GLY A 295 19.00 12.20 3.98
CA GLY A 295 18.36 12.47 5.28
C GLY A 295 17.67 13.83 5.32
N GLU A 296 17.27 14.33 4.15
CA GLU A 296 16.49 15.56 4.01
C GLU A 296 15.02 15.28 4.31
N ARG A 297 14.26 16.34 4.63
CA ARG A 297 12.81 16.27 4.79
C ARG A 297 12.12 16.14 3.42
N PRO A 298 10.87 15.64 3.35
CA PRO A 298 10.03 15.18 4.46
C PRO A 298 10.48 13.86 5.07
N TYR A 299 10.19 13.67 6.35
CA TYR A 299 10.46 12.42 7.09
C TYR A 299 9.22 11.53 7.20
N THR A 300 8.07 12.04 6.78
CA THR A 300 6.74 11.41 7.01
C THR A 300 6.69 9.99 6.44
N ASP A 301 7.36 9.71 5.33
CA ASP A 301 7.31 8.41 4.64
C ASP A 301 8.52 7.50 4.95
N ASN A 302 9.36 7.83 5.94
CA ASN A 302 10.54 7.02 6.28
C ASN A 302 10.20 5.63 6.87
N ASP A 303 8.92 5.33 7.12
CA ASP A 303 8.43 3.99 7.46
C ASP A 303 8.06 3.13 6.25
N LEU A 304 8.09 3.67 5.02
CA LEU A 304 7.79 2.94 3.78
C LEU A 304 8.66 1.69 3.63
N LEU A 305 9.98 1.82 3.60
CA LEU A 305 10.87 0.66 3.43
C LEU A 305 10.72 -0.36 4.60
N PRO A 306 10.61 0.07 5.87
CA PRO A 306 10.21 -0.81 6.95
C PRO A 306 8.91 -1.58 6.72
N HIS A 307 7.87 -0.92 6.21
CA HIS A 307 6.57 -1.52 5.84
C HIS A 307 6.76 -2.61 4.79
N GLU A 308 7.35 -2.24 3.65
CA GLU A 308 7.53 -3.15 2.53
C GLU A 308 8.44 -4.35 2.87
N TYR A 309 9.39 -4.16 3.79
CA TYR A 309 10.25 -5.23 4.24
C TYR A 309 9.57 -6.21 5.20
N ALA A 310 8.75 -5.70 6.13
CA ALA A 310 7.96 -6.54 7.03
C ALA A 310 7.03 -7.47 6.24
N HIS A 311 6.56 -7.02 5.07
CA HIS A 311 5.73 -7.82 4.19
C HIS A 311 6.38 -9.11 3.67
N ALA A 312 7.73 -9.17 3.61
CA ALA A 312 8.43 -10.41 3.25
C ALA A 312 7.96 -11.58 4.14
N TRP A 313 7.69 -11.31 5.42
CA TRP A 313 7.07 -12.26 6.34
C TRP A 313 5.54 -12.18 6.29
N ILE A 314 4.97 -10.98 6.40
CA ILE A 314 3.53 -10.75 6.53
C ILE A 314 2.89 -10.46 5.17
N GLY A 315 2.12 -11.39 4.64
CA GLY A 315 1.37 -11.21 3.40
C GLY A 315 2.04 -11.85 2.18
N LYS A 316 3.38 -11.92 2.12
CA LYS A 316 4.09 -12.73 1.12
C LYS A 316 4.28 -14.18 1.56
N ALA A 317 5.05 -14.41 2.63
CA ALA A 317 5.31 -15.75 3.13
C ALA A 317 4.14 -16.30 3.95
N TRP A 318 3.54 -15.48 4.80
CA TRP A 318 2.35 -15.82 5.58
C TRP A 318 1.17 -14.98 5.14
N ARG A 319 0.18 -15.62 4.52
CA ARG A 319 -0.92 -14.92 3.85
C ARG A 319 -2.28 -15.37 4.41
N PRO A 320 -3.25 -14.48 4.64
CA PRO A 320 -4.61 -14.90 4.94
C PRO A 320 -5.14 -15.79 3.82
N ARG A 321 -5.71 -16.95 4.14
CA ARG A 321 -6.23 -17.89 3.15
C ARG A 321 -7.22 -17.23 2.17
N PRO A 322 -8.11 -16.30 2.58
CA PRO A 322 -9.06 -15.69 1.67
C PRO A 322 -8.42 -14.75 0.62
N THR A 323 -7.22 -14.22 0.87
CA THR A 323 -6.48 -13.38 -0.09
C THR A 323 -5.67 -14.19 -1.10
N TRP A 324 -5.49 -15.50 -0.89
CA TRP A 324 -4.77 -16.36 -1.83
C TRP A 324 -5.70 -16.94 -2.90
N VAL A 325 -5.37 -16.68 -4.16
CA VAL A 325 -6.04 -17.21 -5.35
C VAL A 325 -5.02 -17.76 -6.35
N PRO A 326 -5.35 -18.79 -7.14
CA PRO A 326 -4.38 -19.46 -8.00
C PRO A 326 -4.08 -18.71 -9.31
N HIS A 327 -4.82 -17.65 -9.63
CA HIS A 327 -4.60 -16.80 -10.81
C HIS A 327 -5.04 -15.36 -10.55
N TYR A 328 -4.60 -14.43 -11.40
CA TYR A 328 -4.77 -12.98 -11.23
C TYR A 328 -6.09 -12.42 -11.76
N ASN A 329 -7.06 -13.28 -12.07
CA ASN A 329 -8.40 -12.89 -12.56
C ASN A 329 -9.49 -13.45 -11.65
N ALA A 330 -9.13 -13.75 -10.39
CA ALA A 330 -10.03 -14.17 -9.35
C ALA A 330 -10.12 -13.08 -8.27
N PRO A 331 -11.31 -12.86 -7.68
CA PRO A 331 -11.46 -11.91 -6.59
C PRO A 331 -10.66 -12.35 -5.36
N MET A 332 -9.98 -11.38 -4.73
CA MET A 332 -9.37 -11.54 -3.42
C MET A 332 -10.35 -11.10 -2.33
N PHE A 333 -10.33 -11.81 -1.20
CA PHE A 333 -11.19 -11.51 -0.05
C PHE A 333 -10.35 -10.92 1.08
N ASN A 334 -10.65 -9.68 1.45
CA ASN A 334 -9.81 -8.79 2.25
C ASN A 334 -10.11 -8.83 3.77
N ASP A 335 -10.90 -9.79 4.25
CA ASP A 335 -11.43 -9.81 5.63
C ASP A 335 -10.33 -9.66 6.71
N ASP A 336 -9.12 -10.17 6.44
CA ASP A 336 -8.00 -10.18 7.36
C ASP A 336 -6.92 -9.11 7.06
N LEU A 337 -7.24 -8.03 6.31
CA LEU A 337 -6.27 -6.95 6.07
C LEU A 337 -5.84 -6.21 7.34
N TRP A 338 -6.64 -6.24 8.42
CA TRP A 338 -6.22 -5.74 9.73
C TRP A 338 -5.01 -6.53 10.30
N MET A 339 -4.80 -7.78 9.86
CA MET A 339 -3.60 -8.58 10.15
C MET A 339 -2.56 -8.41 9.05
N TYR A 340 -2.92 -8.57 7.77
CA TYR A 340 -1.97 -8.44 6.66
C TYR A 340 -1.33 -7.06 6.65
N GLU A 341 -2.11 -6.01 6.41
CA GLU A 341 -1.62 -4.65 6.26
C GLU A 341 -1.49 -3.97 7.62
N GLY A 342 -2.44 -4.23 8.52
CA GLY A 342 -2.47 -3.60 9.82
C GLY A 342 -1.32 -3.99 10.75
N GLN A 343 -0.93 -5.27 10.78
CA GLN A 343 0.25 -5.66 11.56
C GLN A 343 1.54 -5.19 10.90
N THR A 344 1.57 -5.17 9.56
CA THR A 344 2.71 -4.65 8.81
C THR A 344 2.92 -3.17 9.10
N GLN A 345 1.89 -2.34 9.07
CA GLN A 345 1.99 -0.91 9.40
C GLN A 345 2.42 -0.68 10.86
N TYR A 346 1.93 -1.49 11.80
CA TYR A 346 2.45 -1.45 13.17
C TYR A 346 3.97 -1.70 13.21
N TRP A 347 4.44 -2.72 12.49
CA TRP A 347 5.86 -3.01 12.41
C TRP A 347 6.63 -1.94 11.64
N ALA A 348 6.04 -1.30 10.63
CA ALA A 348 6.64 -0.19 9.91
C ALA A 348 7.02 0.93 10.88
N VAL A 349 6.07 1.39 11.69
CA VAL A 349 6.28 2.42 12.72
C VAL A 349 7.35 2.01 13.74
N VAL A 350 7.26 0.78 14.26
CA VAL A 350 8.19 0.28 15.27
C VAL A 350 9.60 0.13 14.70
N LEU A 351 9.75 -0.50 13.53
CA LEU A 351 11.04 -0.74 12.89
C LEU A 351 11.66 0.56 12.37
N ALA A 352 10.88 1.54 11.91
CA ALA A 352 11.38 2.87 11.56
C ALA A 352 12.04 3.55 12.77
N ALA A 353 11.40 3.49 13.94
CA ALA A 353 11.96 4.03 15.18
C ALA A 353 13.18 3.24 15.67
N ARG A 354 13.11 1.90 15.69
CA ARG A 354 14.19 1.03 16.18
C ARG A 354 15.45 1.12 15.31
N SER A 355 15.28 1.26 14.00
CA SER A 355 16.39 1.38 13.04
C SER A 355 17.00 2.77 12.99
N GLY A 356 16.30 3.80 13.49
CA GLY A 356 16.71 5.20 13.42
C GLY A 356 16.34 5.90 12.11
N LEU A 357 15.53 5.27 11.24
CA LEU A 357 14.91 5.92 10.09
C LEU A 357 13.94 7.02 10.53
N TRP A 358 13.26 6.80 11.65
CA TRP A 358 12.66 7.85 12.46
C TRP A 358 13.45 8.05 13.75
N LYS A 359 13.59 9.31 14.15
CA LYS A 359 13.95 9.62 15.53
C LYS A 359 12.77 9.26 16.44
N PRO A 360 13.02 8.85 17.70
CA PRO A 360 11.95 8.44 18.60
C PRO A 360 10.85 9.49 18.81
N ASP A 361 11.21 10.78 18.87
CA ASP A 361 10.26 11.90 18.99
C ASP A 361 9.36 12.06 17.74
N TYR A 362 9.89 11.78 16.55
CA TYR A 362 9.10 11.76 15.32
C TYR A 362 8.08 10.62 15.32
N ALA A 363 8.49 9.41 15.71
CA ALA A 363 7.57 8.27 15.84
C ALA A 363 6.46 8.54 16.87
N MET A 364 6.80 9.19 17.99
CA MET A 364 5.83 9.63 18.98
C MET A 364 4.86 10.68 18.43
N ALA A 365 5.35 11.64 17.64
CA ALA A 365 4.51 12.66 16.99
C ALA A 365 3.58 12.03 15.94
N MET A 366 4.04 11.03 15.18
CA MET A 366 3.22 10.26 14.25
C MET A 366 2.09 9.53 14.97
N LEU A 367 2.39 8.81 16.07
CA LEU A 367 1.36 8.16 16.88
C LEU A 367 0.39 9.16 17.53
N ALA A 368 0.86 10.35 17.91
CA ALA A 368 -0.01 11.43 18.40
C ALA A 368 -1.02 11.85 17.33
N GLN A 369 -0.54 12.10 16.10
CA GLN A 369 -1.38 12.51 14.98
C GLN A 369 -2.38 11.41 14.60
N LEU A 370 -1.93 10.16 14.57
CA LEU A 370 -2.77 8.99 14.32
C LEU A 370 -3.92 8.88 15.33
N GLN A 371 -3.60 8.96 16.64
CA GLN A 371 -4.61 8.92 17.70
C GLN A 371 -5.57 10.10 17.59
N ALA A 372 -5.06 11.30 17.29
CA ALA A 372 -5.88 12.49 17.15
C ALA A 372 -6.84 12.40 15.96
N ASN A 373 -6.38 11.87 14.82
CA ASN A 373 -7.22 11.60 13.65
C ASN A 373 -8.44 10.76 14.03
N TYR A 374 -8.21 9.61 14.68
CA TYR A 374 -9.29 8.71 15.10
C TYR A 374 -10.14 9.25 16.25
N ALA A 375 -9.59 10.12 17.10
CA ALA A 375 -10.35 10.82 18.13
C ALA A 375 -11.30 11.87 17.55
N THR A 376 -11.01 12.36 16.35
CA THR A 376 -11.82 13.36 15.65
C THR A 376 -12.50 12.83 14.39
N GLN A 377 -12.55 11.52 14.17
CA GLN A 377 -13.17 10.91 12.99
C GLN A 377 -14.60 10.43 13.30
N PRO A 378 -15.65 11.20 12.94
CA PRO A 378 -17.03 10.88 13.32
C PRO A 378 -17.57 9.62 12.65
N GLY A 379 -17.02 9.19 11.51
CA GLY A 379 -17.45 7.97 10.81
C GLY A 379 -17.36 6.71 11.68
N ARG A 380 -16.51 6.71 12.72
CA ARG A 380 -16.38 5.60 13.68
C ARG A 380 -17.62 5.36 14.55
N GLN A 381 -18.62 6.25 14.50
CA GLN A 381 -19.89 6.09 15.22
C GLN A 381 -20.84 5.10 14.55
N TRP A 382 -20.61 4.74 13.28
CA TRP A 382 -21.54 3.90 12.52
C TRP A 382 -20.85 2.85 11.65
N ARG A 383 -19.58 3.07 11.28
CA ARG A 383 -18.79 2.15 10.45
C ARG A 383 -17.58 1.67 11.23
N ASP A 384 -17.39 0.37 11.27
CA ASP A 384 -16.32 -0.29 12.03
C ASP A 384 -15.06 -0.53 11.18
N LEU A 385 -13.99 -1.02 11.81
CA LEU A 385 -12.72 -1.31 11.11
C LEU A 385 -12.88 -2.51 10.16
N GLN A 386 -13.63 -3.52 10.57
CA GLN A 386 -13.82 -4.75 9.82
C GLN A 386 -14.46 -4.51 8.44
N ASP A 387 -15.37 -3.55 8.30
CA ASP A 387 -15.95 -3.18 7.01
C ASP A 387 -14.96 -2.38 6.13
N THR A 388 -14.15 -1.51 6.74
CA THR A 388 -13.20 -0.66 5.99
C THR A 388 -12.09 -1.45 5.28
N VAL A 389 -11.87 -2.73 5.62
CA VAL A 389 -10.97 -3.63 4.89
C VAL A 389 -11.36 -3.79 3.41
N HIS A 390 -12.64 -3.61 3.09
CA HIS A 390 -13.15 -3.67 1.73
C HIS A 390 -13.07 -2.33 0.99
N GLN A 391 -12.84 -1.22 1.71
CA GLN A 391 -12.85 0.12 1.11
C GLN A 391 -11.71 0.29 0.09
N GLY A 392 -10.57 -0.40 0.27
CA GLY A 392 -9.46 -0.38 -0.70
C GLY A 392 -9.88 -0.86 -2.10
N ILE A 393 -10.74 -1.89 -2.18
CA ILE A 393 -11.27 -2.39 -3.47
C ILE A 393 -12.01 -1.29 -4.24
N LEU A 394 -12.72 -0.43 -3.52
CA LEU A 394 -13.46 0.69 -4.10
C LEU A 394 -12.53 1.85 -4.43
N ASP A 395 -11.73 2.28 -3.46
CA ASP A 395 -10.92 3.50 -3.54
C ASP A 395 -9.81 3.39 -4.59
N PHE A 396 -9.20 2.21 -4.78
CA PHE A 396 -8.20 2.03 -5.84
C PHE A 396 -8.80 2.06 -7.25
N ASN A 397 -10.10 1.81 -7.40
CA ASN A 397 -10.80 1.83 -8.69
C ASN A 397 -11.67 3.08 -8.90
N SER A 398 -11.79 3.92 -7.88
CA SER A 398 -12.68 5.08 -7.86
C SER A 398 -11.92 6.35 -7.49
N LYS A 399 -12.59 7.50 -7.54
CA LYS A 399 -12.02 8.73 -6.98
C LYS A 399 -12.14 8.71 -5.45
N PRO A 400 -11.24 9.38 -4.72
CA PRO A 400 -11.33 9.53 -3.28
C PRO A 400 -12.70 10.06 -2.82
N GLN A 401 -13.11 9.65 -1.63
CA GLN A 401 -14.36 10.05 -0.99
C GLN A 401 -14.44 11.57 -0.74
N ALA A 402 -15.65 12.14 -0.86
CA ALA A 402 -15.88 13.57 -0.66
C ALA A 402 -15.71 13.98 0.82
N TRP A 403 -16.19 13.14 1.74
CA TRP A 403 -16.13 13.35 3.20
C TRP A 403 -15.50 12.11 3.86
N ALA A 404 -14.21 11.89 3.62
CA ALA A 404 -13.52 10.66 4.02
C ALA A 404 -13.49 10.41 5.53
N ASP A 405 -13.53 11.44 6.37
CA ASP A 405 -13.59 11.29 7.83
C ASP A 405 -14.98 10.86 8.34
N TRP A 406 -16.05 11.19 7.60
CA TRP A 406 -17.40 10.67 7.87
C TRP A 406 -17.65 9.31 7.22
N GLN A 407 -17.20 9.14 5.97
CA GLN A 407 -17.37 7.92 5.19
C GLN A 407 -16.43 6.80 5.62
N ARG A 408 -15.29 7.16 6.23
CA ARG A 408 -14.11 6.33 6.49
C ARG A 408 -13.46 5.79 5.21
N ALA A 409 -12.14 5.97 5.12
CA ALA A 409 -11.34 5.42 4.03
C ALA A 409 -11.00 3.95 4.31
N PHE A 410 -9.97 3.42 3.65
CA PHE A 410 -9.39 2.13 4.03
C PHE A 410 -8.52 2.24 5.30
N GLU A 411 -9.13 2.03 6.46
CA GLU A 411 -8.50 2.27 7.77
C GLU A 411 -7.64 1.10 8.28
N PHE A 412 -7.48 0.05 7.46
CA PHE A 412 -6.79 -1.19 7.84
C PHE A 412 -5.28 -1.05 8.06
N TYR A 413 -4.66 0.05 7.66
CA TYR A 413 -3.28 0.41 8.03
C TYR A 413 -3.22 1.13 9.40
N ASN A 414 -3.84 2.31 9.41
CA ASN A 414 -3.66 3.32 10.44
C ASN A 414 -4.40 2.98 11.74
N GLU A 415 -5.67 2.54 11.68
CA GLU A 415 -6.39 2.16 12.91
C GLU A 415 -5.83 0.87 13.48
N SER A 416 -5.45 -0.06 12.60
CA SER A 416 -4.82 -1.31 12.98
C SER A 416 -3.47 -1.13 13.67
N THR A 417 -2.73 -0.06 13.37
CA THR A 417 -1.50 0.26 14.09
C THR A 417 -1.77 0.46 15.59
N LEU A 418 -2.85 1.16 15.92
CA LEU A 418 -3.28 1.35 17.31
C LEU A 418 -3.88 0.06 17.92
N LEU A 419 -4.57 -0.76 17.11
CA LEU A 419 -5.03 -2.10 17.52
C LEU A 419 -3.85 -2.98 17.95
N TRP A 420 -2.82 -3.10 17.11
CA TRP A 420 -1.64 -3.93 17.38
C TRP A 420 -0.78 -3.37 18.50
N LEU A 421 -0.73 -2.05 18.67
CA LEU A 421 -0.15 -1.44 19.87
C LEU A 421 -0.90 -1.87 21.14
N GLY A 422 -2.24 -1.93 21.09
CA GLY A 422 -3.06 -2.48 22.17
C GLY A 422 -2.79 -3.96 22.44
N VAL A 423 -2.56 -4.77 21.40
CA VAL A 423 -2.18 -6.18 21.54
C VAL A 423 -0.80 -6.31 22.21
N ASP A 424 0.23 -5.58 21.79
CA ASP A 424 1.57 -5.63 22.43
C ASP A 424 1.50 -5.16 23.90
N ALA A 425 0.78 -4.07 24.17
CA ALA A 425 0.56 -3.59 25.53
C ALA A 425 -0.15 -4.65 26.41
N ARG A 426 -1.16 -5.35 25.88
CA ARG A 426 -1.87 -6.42 26.59
C ARG A 426 -0.96 -7.63 26.85
N LEU A 427 -0.18 -8.07 25.86
CA LEU A 427 0.79 -9.16 26.02
C LEU A 427 1.76 -8.86 27.17
N ARG A 428 2.31 -7.64 27.20
CA ARG A 428 3.22 -7.17 28.24
C ARG A 428 2.53 -7.06 29.59
N SER A 429 1.31 -6.56 29.64
CA SER A 429 0.55 -6.44 30.89
C SER A 429 0.27 -7.82 31.52
N LEU A 430 -0.28 -8.75 30.75
CA LEU A 430 -0.63 -10.11 31.21
C LEU A 430 0.61 -10.91 31.65
N SER A 431 1.72 -10.76 30.93
CA SER A 431 2.96 -11.50 31.19
C SER A 431 3.91 -10.80 32.17
N LYS A 432 3.55 -9.62 32.69
CA LYS A 432 4.45 -8.73 33.47
C LYS A 432 5.74 -8.40 32.71
N GLY A 433 5.63 -8.17 31.41
CA GLY A 433 6.70 -7.77 30.50
C GLY A 433 7.58 -8.91 29.98
N LYS A 434 7.23 -10.17 30.25
CA LYS A 434 8.01 -11.34 29.81
C LYS A 434 7.71 -11.77 28.38
N VAL A 435 6.52 -11.43 27.88
CA VAL A 435 6.04 -11.72 26.53
C VAL A 435 5.73 -10.40 25.84
N THR A 436 6.12 -10.32 24.59
CA THR A 436 5.94 -9.15 23.71
C THR A 436 5.35 -9.59 22.37
N LEU A 437 4.91 -8.62 21.57
CA LEU A 437 4.46 -8.90 20.20
C LEU A 437 5.59 -9.44 19.31
N ASP A 438 6.87 -9.14 19.60
CA ASP A 438 8.02 -9.78 18.92
C ASP A 438 7.99 -11.31 19.11
N ASP A 439 7.61 -11.81 20.29
CA ASP A 439 7.53 -13.27 20.56
C ASP A 439 6.44 -13.93 19.74
N PHE A 440 5.29 -13.26 19.59
CA PHE A 440 4.22 -13.70 18.69
C PHE A 440 4.68 -13.65 17.23
N ALA A 441 5.24 -12.53 16.75
CA ALA A 441 5.67 -12.38 15.37
C ALA A 441 6.72 -13.43 14.99
N LYS A 442 7.72 -13.64 15.85
CA LYS A 442 8.73 -14.68 15.65
C LYS A 442 8.12 -16.07 15.59
N ARG A 443 7.22 -16.41 16.52
CA ARG A 443 6.61 -17.75 16.57
C ARG A 443 5.64 -18.00 15.42
N PHE A 444 4.84 -16.99 15.08
CA PHE A 444 3.77 -17.10 14.08
C PHE A 444 4.35 -17.06 12.67
N HIS A 445 5.33 -16.19 12.39
CA HIS A 445 5.87 -15.98 11.04
C HIS A 445 7.14 -16.80 10.72
N GLN A 446 7.64 -17.64 11.64
CA GLN A 446 8.84 -18.45 11.40
C GLN A 446 8.68 -19.53 10.31
N GLY A 447 9.80 -19.92 9.70
CA GLY A 447 9.88 -21.13 8.87
C GLY A 447 9.36 -20.97 7.43
N GLY A 448 9.13 -19.74 6.98
CA GLY A 448 8.95 -19.47 5.55
C GLY A 448 10.21 -19.82 4.74
N LYS A 449 10.02 -20.19 3.48
CA LYS A 449 11.10 -20.43 2.50
C LYS A 449 10.72 -19.73 1.21
N GLN A 450 11.71 -19.48 0.35
CA GLN A 450 11.47 -18.88 -0.96
C GLN A 450 10.41 -19.69 -1.74
N GLY A 451 9.34 -19.01 -2.17
CA GLY A 451 8.26 -19.58 -2.96
C GLY A 451 7.21 -20.36 -2.16
N ASP A 452 7.42 -20.58 -0.85
CA ASP A 452 6.41 -21.15 0.03
C ASP A 452 5.41 -20.06 0.47
N ILE A 453 4.12 -20.35 0.35
CA ILE A 453 3.04 -19.49 0.83
C ILE A 453 2.26 -20.26 1.89
N ARG A 454 2.40 -19.83 3.15
CA ARG A 454 1.71 -20.40 4.30
C ARG A 454 0.41 -19.66 4.51
N LEU A 455 -0.69 -20.39 4.35
CA LEU A 455 -2.03 -19.84 4.49
C LEU A 455 -2.53 -19.99 5.93
N TYR A 456 -3.03 -18.91 6.50
CA TYR A 456 -3.67 -18.90 7.82
C TYR A 456 -5.11 -18.37 7.75
N GLU A 457 -5.92 -18.73 8.73
CA GLU A 457 -7.23 -18.14 9.00
C GLU A 457 -7.14 -17.24 10.24
N ARG A 458 -8.14 -16.38 10.47
CA ARG A 458 -8.27 -15.59 11.71
C ARG A 458 -8.09 -16.44 12.98
N ALA A 459 -8.67 -17.65 13.00
CA ALA A 459 -8.57 -18.56 14.13
C ALA A 459 -7.12 -18.99 14.46
N ASP A 460 -6.25 -19.10 13.44
CA ASP A 460 -4.84 -19.42 13.64
C ASP A 460 -4.09 -18.27 14.32
N VAL A 461 -4.43 -17.02 13.98
CA VAL A 461 -3.87 -15.82 14.63
C VAL A 461 -4.23 -15.80 16.12
N MET A 462 -5.50 -16.05 16.46
CA MET A 462 -5.97 -16.09 17.84
C MET A 462 -5.32 -17.21 18.64
N GLN A 463 -5.26 -18.41 18.07
CA GLN A 463 -4.56 -19.55 18.67
C GLN A 463 -3.06 -19.27 18.86
N GLY A 464 -2.44 -18.58 17.89
CA GLY A 464 -1.05 -18.14 17.96
C GLY A 464 -0.80 -17.21 19.14
N LEU A 465 -1.66 -16.20 19.34
CA LEU A 465 -1.58 -15.29 20.49
C LEU A 465 -1.81 -16.03 21.82
N GLU A 466 -2.83 -16.89 21.88
CA GLU A 466 -3.17 -17.68 23.07
C GLU A 466 -2.02 -18.62 23.47
N ALA A 467 -1.32 -19.20 22.50
CA ALA A 467 -0.18 -20.08 22.73
C ALA A 467 1.05 -19.35 23.30
N VAL A 468 1.22 -18.05 23.03
CA VAL A 468 2.31 -17.25 23.60
C VAL A 468 1.93 -16.70 24.97
N GLN A 469 0.69 -16.23 25.12
CA GLN A 469 0.16 -15.71 26.38
C GLN A 469 -1.38 -15.82 26.37
N PRO A 470 -1.98 -16.63 27.25
CA PRO A 470 -3.42 -16.69 27.42
C PRO A 470 -4.03 -15.33 27.73
N GLY A 471 -5.09 -14.95 27.00
CA GLY A 471 -5.57 -13.57 27.04
C GLY A 471 -6.97 -13.29 26.49
N ASP A 472 -7.73 -14.31 26.06
CA ASP A 472 -9.06 -14.14 25.43
C ASP A 472 -9.01 -13.21 24.21
N TRP A 473 -8.15 -13.58 23.25
CA TRP A 473 -7.78 -12.74 22.11
C TRP A 473 -8.91 -12.54 21.11
N ASP A 474 -9.77 -13.55 20.94
CA ASP A 474 -10.96 -13.43 20.09
C ASP A 474 -11.87 -12.30 20.56
N ALA A 475 -12.19 -12.25 21.86
CA ALA A 475 -13.01 -11.18 22.42
C ALA A 475 -12.28 -9.83 22.36
N PHE A 476 -10.99 -9.80 22.70
CA PHE A 476 -10.20 -8.57 22.72
C PHE A 476 -10.05 -7.91 21.34
N ILE A 477 -9.73 -8.70 20.32
CA ILE A 477 -9.55 -8.20 18.95
C ILE A 477 -10.93 -7.96 18.32
N GLY A 478 -11.86 -8.90 18.45
CA GLY A 478 -13.22 -8.78 17.89
C GLY A 478 -13.93 -7.51 18.35
N SER A 479 -13.89 -7.19 19.65
CA SER A 479 -14.55 -5.98 20.16
C SER A 479 -13.99 -4.67 19.57
N ARG A 480 -12.73 -4.68 19.10
CA ARG A 480 -12.08 -3.51 18.49
C ARG A 480 -12.33 -3.45 16.99
N LEU A 481 -12.33 -4.60 16.31
CA LEU A 481 -12.67 -4.69 14.90
C LEU A 481 -14.11 -4.25 14.62
N ASP A 482 -15.03 -4.61 15.52
CA ASP A 482 -16.48 -4.37 15.36
C ASP A 482 -16.96 -3.07 16.04
N ALA A 483 -16.04 -2.25 16.57
CA ALA A 483 -16.38 -1.06 17.34
C ALA A 483 -17.05 0.03 16.49
N ARG A 484 -18.21 0.51 16.96
CA ARG A 484 -18.99 1.62 16.36
C ARG A 484 -19.39 2.65 17.42
N ASP A 485 -18.49 2.93 18.36
CA ASP A 485 -18.79 3.78 19.53
C ASP A 485 -18.19 5.19 19.41
N GLY A 486 -17.54 5.50 18.29
CA GLY A 486 -16.88 6.78 18.05
C GLY A 486 -15.57 6.98 18.83
N LYS A 487 -15.14 6.05 19.71
CA LYS A 487 -13.94 6.23 20.55
C LYS A 487 -12.67 5.71 19.89
N ALA A 488 -11.67 6.56 19.73
CA ALA A 488 -10.37 6.17 19.19
C ALA A 488 -9.82 4.89 19.87
N PRO A 489 -9.09 4.02 19.14
CA PRO A 489 -8.49 2.83 19.73
C PRO A 489 -7.64 3.14 20.97
N ASP A 490 -7.60 2.19 21.90
CA ASP A 490 -7.04 2.36 23.24
C ASP A 490 -5.56 1.98 23.37
N GLY A 491 -4.88 1.65 22.26
CA GLY A 491 -3.51 1.14 22.26
C GLY A 491 -2.49 2.04 22.96
N LEU A 492 -2.55 3.36 22.74
CA LEU A 492 -1.65 4.30 23.42
C LEU A 492 -1.90 4.35 24.93
N ALA A 493 -3.16 4.40 25.36
CA ALA A 493 -3.52 4.40 26.77
C ALA A 493 -3.05 3.10 27.45
N ALA A 494 -3.23 1.96 26.78
CA ALA A 494 -2.73 0.67 27.24
C ALA A 494 -1.19 0.64 27.33
N ALA A 495 -0.48 1.39 26.48
CA ALA A 495 0.97 1.57 26.54
C ALA A 495 1.44 2.63 27.56
N GLY A 496 0.51 3.25 28.29
CA GLY A 496 0.75 4.23 29.36
C GLY A 496 0.88 5.68 28.87
N TRP A 497 0.44 5.98 27.66
CA TRP A 497 0.52 7.32 27.06
C TRP A 497 -0.87 7.85 26.72
N GLU A 498 -1.06 9.16 26.87
CA GLU A 498 -2.29 9.82 26.50
C GLU A 498 -2.04 10.98 25.52
N LEU A 499 -3.02 11.20 24.66
CA LEU A 499 -3.09 12.34 23.77
C LEU A 499 -3.39 13.61 24.58
N TYR A 500 -2.63 14.66 24.32
CA TYR A 500 -2.97 16.02 24.73
C TYR A 500 -2.77 16.99 23.56
N TYR A 501 -3.27 18.21 23.71
CA TYR A 501 -3.12 19.26 22.69
C TYR A 501 -2.30 20.42 23.23
N ASP A 502 -1.40 20.93 22.39
CA ASP A 502 -0.56 22.11 22.63
C ASP A 502 -0.76 23.14 21.48
N GLU A 503 -0.28 24.36 21.67
CA GLU A 503 -0.30 25.43 20.67
C GLU A 503 0.87 25.35 19.68
N GLN A 504 1.87 24.51 19.94
CA GLN A 504 3.02 24.28 19.05
C GLN A 504 2.78 23.05 18.16
N PRO A 505 3.02 23.14 16.84
CA PRO A 505 3.01 21.97 15.97
C PRO A 505 3.93 20.87 16.48
N ASN A 506 3.48 19.62 16.41
CA ASN A 506 4.37 18.47 16.59
C ASN A 506 5.27 18.31 15.35
N LEU A 507 6.23 17.37 15.40
CA LEU A 507 7.21 17.21 14.33
C LEU A 507 6.60 16.82 12.99
N VAL A 508 5.55 16.00 12.96
CA VAL A 508 4.91 15.57 11.70
C VAL A 508 4.14 16.71 11.07
N ILE A 509 3.42 17.51 11.87
CA ILE A 509 2.71 18.69 11.36
C ILE A 509 3.71 19.75 10.90
N ALA A 510 4.78 19.99 11.65
CA ALA A 510 5.82 20.94 11.25
C ALA A 510 6.50 20.52 9.92
N ASP A 511 6.69 19.22 9.72
CA ASP A 511 7.20 18.65 8.47
C ASP A 511 6.23 18.91 7.31
N GLY A 512 4.95 18.59 7.46
CA GLY A 512 3.94 18.83 6.42
C GLY A 512 3.66 20.31 6.12
N GLU A 513 3.83 21.21 7.10
CA GLU A 513 3.68 22.65 6.91
C GLU A 513 4.89 23.31 6.25
N ALA A 514 6.03 22.61 6.18
CA ALA A 514 7.22 23.08 5.51
C ALA A 514 6.99 23.42 4.02
N ASP A 515 6.04 22.73 3.40
CA ASP A 515 5.66 22.88 1.99
C ASP A 515 4.52 23.91 1.81
N GLY A 516 4.26 24.71 2.84
CA GLY A 516 3.34 25.86 2.79
C GLY A 516 1.89 25.53 3.11
N ALA A 517 1.58 24.28 3.47
CA ALA A 517 0.29 23.93 4.05
C ALA A 517 0.08 24.59 5.42
N THR A 518 -1.18 24.82 5.78
CA THR A 518 -1.60 25.28 7.11
C THR A 518 -2.56 24.25 7.66
N ASP A 519 -2.10 23.51 8.67
CA ASP A 519 -2.87 22.46 9.30
C ASP A 519 -3.55 22.99 10.56
N LEU A 520 -4.87 23.06 10.53
CA LEU A 520 -5.72 23.46 11.65
C LEU A 520 -6.81 22.42 11.89
N GLN A 521 -6.55 21.16 11.55
CA GLN A 521 -7.53 20.08 11.61
C GLN A 521 -8.07 19.86 13.03
N TYR A 522 -7.24 20.04 14.06
CA TYR A 522 -7.69 19.90 15.46
C TYR A 522 -8.08 21.23 16.13
N SER A 523 -8.05 22.33 15.36
CA SER A 523 -8.56 23.62 15.78
C SER A 523 -9.86 23.95 15.05
N LEU A 524 -9.75 24.46 13.82
CA LEU A 524 -10.91 24.83 13.00
C LEU A 524 -11.52 23.63 12.28
N GLY A 525 -10.82 22.48 12.20
CA GLY A 525 -11.23 21.36 11.37
C GLY A 525 -11.00 21.57 9.89
N LEU A 526 -9.92 22.25 9.53
CA LEU A 526 -9.54 22.42 8.13
C LEU A 526 -8.03 22.32 7.94
N LYS A 527 -7.62 21.97 6.72
CA LYS A 527 -6.26 22.13 6.21
C LYS A 527 -6.31 22.96 4.93
N ALA A 528 -5.43 23.93 4.79
CA ALA A 528 -5.38 24.83 3.63
C ALA A 528 -4.00 24.83 2.98
N GLY A 529 -3.94 24.90 1.65
CA GLY A 529 -2.70 25.09 0.91
C GLY A 529 -2.12 26.50 1.07
N SER A 530 -0.94 26.72 0.50
CA SER A 530 -0.29 28.04 0.45
C SER A 530 -1.08 29.05 -0.39
N ASP A 531 -1.89 28.55 -1.33
CA ASP A 531 -2.83 29.28 -2.19
C ASP A 531 -4.22 29.50 -1.55
N GLY A 532 -4.44 28.97 -0.34
CA GLY A 532 -5.70 29.08 0.39
C GLY A 532 -6.76 28.06 -0.01
N VAL A 533 -6.49 27.17 -0.97
CA VAL A 533 -7.41 26.08 -1.33
C VAL A 533 -7.53 25.12 -0.16
N LEU A 534 -8.76 24.79 0.25
CA LEU A 534 -8.98 23.84 1.32
C LEU A 534 -8.67 22.42 0.85
N GLN A 535 -7.67 21.80 1.49
CA GLN A 535 -7.25 20.43 1.23
C GLN A 535 -8.08 19.42 2.04
N ALA A 536 -8.55 19.83 3.22
CA ALA A 536 -9.42 19.06 4.08
C ALA A 536 -10.38 19.97 4.85
N VAL A 537 -11.60 19.47 5.09
CA VAL A 537 -12.54 20.02 6.06
C VAL A 537 -13.14 18.83 6.80
N GLY A 538 -13.03 18.83 8.13
CA GLY A 538 -13.55 17.76 8.97
C GLY A 538 -15.06 17.87 9.15
N TRP A 539 -15.77 16.76 9.04
CA TRP A 539 -17.19 16.65 9.30
C TRP A 539 -17.56 17.14 10.70
N ASP A 540 -18.65 17.89 10.82
CA ASP A 540 -19.13 18.54 12.06
C ASP A 540 -18.15 19.49 12.78
N SER A 541 -17.00 19.78 12.17
CA SER A 541 -16.02 20.73 12.68
C SER A 541 -16.51 22.19 12.63
N PRO A 542 -15.83 23.14 13.31
CA PRO A 542 -16.13 24.56 13.18
C PRO A 542 -16.15 25.05 11.73
N ALA A 543 -15.20 24.61 10.90
CA ALA A 543 -15.13 24.92 9.48
C ALA A 543 -16.34 24.37 8.70
N PHE A 544 -16.72 23.12 8.95
CA PHE A 544 -17.89 22.49 8.33
C PHE A 544 -19.19 23.22 8.69
N LYS A 545 -19.38 23.56 9.97
CA LYS A 545 -20.56 24.31 10.45
C LYS A 545 -20.65 25.70 9.84
N ALA A 546 -19.52 26.28 9.44
CA ALA A 546 -19.44 27.53 8.71
C ALA A 546 -19.67 27.38 7.19
N GLY A 547 -20.00 26.16 6.75
CA GLY A 547 -20.30 25.78 5.37
C GLY A 547 -19.06 25.61 4.49
N LEU A 548 -17.88 25.38 5.04
CA LEU A 548 -16.66 25.17 4.26
C LEU A 548 -16.56 23.71 3.76
N ALA A 549 -15.92 23.51 2.60
CA ALA A 549 -15.65 22.21 1.99
C ALA A 549 -14.38 22.27 1.11
N LYS A 550 -13.87 21.13 0.62
CA LYS A 550 -12.60 21.04 -0.14
C LYS A 550 -12.58 21.85 -1.46
N ASP A 551 -13.73 22.22 -2.01
CA ASP A 551 -13.84 23.04 -3.23
C ASP A 551 -13.77 24.56 -2.96
N VAL A 552 -13.54 24.95 -1.71
CA VAL A 552 -13.46 26.35 -1.27
C VAL A 552 -12.01 26.84 -1.22
N THR A 553 -11.78 28.09 -1.64
CA THR A 553 -10.52 28.82 -1.46
C THR A 553 -10.70 29.95 -0.44
N ILE A 554 -9.86 30.02 0.59
CA ILE A 554 -9.79 31.17 1.49
C ILE A 554 -9.01 32.29 0.78
N VAL A 555 -9.66 33.43 0.56
CA VAL A 555 -9.10 34.58 -0.14
C VAL A 555 -8.66 35.67 0.83
N ALA A 556 -9.37 35.83 1.95
CA ALA A 556 -9.01 36.78 3.00
C ALA A 556 -9.30 36.23 4.39
N VAL A 557 -8.54 36.70 5.38
CA VAL A 557 -8.71 36.47 6.82
C VAL A 557 -8.75 37.83 7.50
N ASN A 558 -9.84 38.11 8.22
CA ASN A 558 -10.10 39.35 8.95
C ASN A 558 -9.86 40.62 8.09
N GLY A 559 -10.38 40.61 6.85
CA GLY A 559 -10.28 41.73 5.92
C GLY A 559 -8.93 41.88 5.19
N LEU A 560 -7.97 40.99 5.42
CA LEU A 560 -6.65 41.00 4.76
C LEU A 560 -6.48 39.75 3.90
N ALA A 561 -5.71 39.82 2.81
CA ALA A 561 -5.46 38.67 1.92
C ALA A 561 -5.07 37.39 2.69
N TYR A 562 -5.33 36.21 2.15
CA TYR A 562 -4.98 34.96 2.83
C TYR A 562 -3.46 34.81 3.00
N SER A 563 -3.05 34.32 4.17
CA SER A 563 -1.80 33.58 4.34
C SER A 563 -1.99 32.60 5.49
N GLY A 564 -1.26 31.48 5.47
CA GLY A 564 -1.31 30.50 6.55
C GLY A 564 -1.00 31.10 7.92
N GLY A 565 0.04 31.92 8.01
CA GLY A 565 0.40 32.63 9.24
C GLY A 565 -0.70 33.56 9.76
N ARG A 566 -1.42 34.25 8.85
CA ARG A 566 -2.54 35.11 9.23
C ARG A 566 -3.74 34.30 9.74
N LEU A 567 -4.05 33.17 9.10
CA LEU A 567 -5.10 32.27 9.58
C LEU A 567 -4.78 31.74 10.98
N LYS A 568 -3.54 31.29 11.22
CA LYS A 568 -3.07 30.89 12.55
C LYS A 568 -3.15 32.02 13.57
N GLN A 569 -2.79 33.25 13.19
CA GLN A 569 -2.90 34.40 14.07
C GLN A 569 -4.36 34.69 14.45
N ALA A 570 -5.29 34.60 13.50
CA ALA A 570 -6.72 34.78 13.77
C ALA A 570 -7.24 33.75 14.78
N VAL A 571 -6.75 32.50 14.73
CA VAL A 571 -7.07 31.47 15.74
C VAL A 571 -6.54 31.85 17.12
N LYS A 572 -5.31 32.38 17.23
CA LYS A 572 -4.73 32.87 18.49
C LYS A 572 -5.52 34.06 19.05
N ASP A 573 -5.86 35.03 18.21
CA ASP A 573 -6.59 36.24 18.60
C ASP A 573 -8.02 35.89 19.06
N GLY A 574 -8.65 34.91 18.42
CA GLY A 574 -9.99 34.42 18.76
C GLY A 574 -10.10 33.89 20.19
N LYS A 575 -9.02 33.29 20.71
CA LYS A 575 -8.90 32.85 22.12
C LYS A 575 -8.84 34.02 23.11
N GLN A 576 -8.27 35.16 22.70
CA GLN A 576 -8.05 36.31 23.58
C GLN A 576 -9.20 37.32 23.59
N ASN A 577 -9.77 37.62 22.41
CA ASN A 577 -10.51 38.89 22.22
C ASN A 577 -12.01 38.75 21.91
N SER A 578 -12.60 37.56 22.00
CA SER A 578 -14.03 37.32 21.72
C SER A 578 -14.53 37.75 20.31
N THR A 579 -13.64 38.12 19.38
CA THR A 579 -13.98 38.40 17.97
C THR A 579 -14.03 37.11 17.15
N PRO A 580 -15.11 36.83 16.40
CA PRO A 580 -15.15 35.70 15.46
C PRO A 580 -14.09 35.83 14.36
N ILE A 581 -13.56 34.71 13.88
CA ILE A 581 -12.66 34.69 12.72
C ILE A 581 -13.52 34.94 11.48
N GLU A 582 -13.22 36.00 10.73
CA GLU A 582 -13.93 36.32 9.49
C GLU A 582 -13.08 35.90 8.28
N LEU A 583 -13.65 35.09 7.40
CA LEU A 583 -13.01 34.63 6.17
C LEU A 583 -13.79 35.16 4.97
N ILE A 584 -13.11 35.69 3.95
CA ILE A 584 -13.70 35.81 2.61
C ILE A 584 -13.26 34.58 1.85
N VAL A 585 -14.23 33.80 1.38
CA VAL A 585 -13.98 32.57 0.65
C VAL A 585 -14.56 32.64 -0.75
N ARG A 586 -13.89 31.98 -1.69
CA ARG A 586 -14.35 31.76 -3.05
C ARG A 586 -14.77 30.31 -3.20
N GLN A 587 -15.94 30.09 -3.78
CA GLN A 587 -16.44 28.77 -4.18
C GLN A 587 -17.02 28.89 -5.58
N ALA A 588 -16.44 28.14 -6.53
CA ALA A 588 -16.61 28.43 -7.96
C ALA A 588 -16.33 29.92 -8.28
N ASP A 589 -17.31 30.63 -8.83
CA ASP A 589 -17.22 32.06 -9.16
C ASP A 589 -17.84 32.97 -8.09
N SER A 590 -18.37 32.38 -7.01
CA SER A 590 -19.02 33.14 -5.94
C SER A 590 -18.05 33.45 -4.80
N PHE A 591 -18.19 34.65 -4.22
CA PHE A 591 -17.51 35.04 -3.00
C PHE A 591 -18.53 35.18 -1.88
N ARG A 592 -18.16 34.74 -0.68
CA ARG A 592 -18.96 34.97 0.53
C ARG A 592 -18.09 35.18 1.75
N THR A 593 -18.65 35.91 2.70
CA THR A 593 -18.06 36.05 4.03
C THR A 593 -18.55 34.92 4.93
N VAL A 594 -17.62 34.29 5.64
CA VAL A 594 -17.87 33.23 6.61
C VAL A 594 -17.33 33.69 7.96
N ARG A 595 -18.07 33.41 9.03
CA ARG A 595 -17.64 33.70 10.40
C ARG A 595 -17.56 32.41 11.18
N ILE A 596 -16.42 32.17 11.83
CA ILE A 596 -16.19 31.01 12.68
C ILE A 596 -15.99 31.52 14.11
N ASP A 597 -16.92 31.20 14.99
CA ASP A 597 -16.80 31.47 16.43
C ASP A 597 -15.99 30.36 17.09
N TYR A 598 -14.68 30.57 17.19
CA TYR A 598 -13.74 29.59 17.74
C TYR A 598 -12.82 30.24 18.78
N ARG A 599 -12.74 29.62 19.97
CA ARG A 599 -12.14 30.21 21.19
C ARG A 599 -11.04 29.37 21.84
N GLU A 600 -10.79 28.16 21.37
CA GLU A 600 -9.88 27.23 22.05
C GLU A 600 -8.40 27.48 21.72
N GLY A 601 -8.11 28.32 20.71
CA GLY A 601 -6.75 28.61 20.25
C GLY A 601 -6.16 27.48 19.40
N LEU A 602 -4.86 27.56 19.13
CA LEU A 602 -4.20 26.52 18.34
C LEU A 602 -4.16 25.21 19.13
N ARG A 603 -4.42 24.12 18.42
CA ARG A 603 -4.41 22.76 18.96
C ARG A 603 -3.66 21.84 18.00
N TYR A 604 -2.56 21.29 18.48
CA TYR A 604 -1.75 20.29 17.80
C TYR A 604 -1.54 19.09 18.73
N PRO A 605 -1.63 17.86 18.23
CA PRO A 605 -1.62 16.66 19.05
C PRO A 605 -0.20 16.28 19.49
N HIS A 606 -0.06 15.96 20.77
CA HIS A 606 1.18 15.49 21.39
C HIS A 606 0.89 14.33 22.35
N LEU A 607 1.91 13.59 22.74
CA LEU A 607 1.78 12.50 23.72
C LEU A 607 2.46 12.86 25.04
N ARG A 608 1.82 12.51 26.15
CA ARG A 608 2.42 12.58 27.48
C ARG A 608 2.20 11.28 28.27
N ARG A 609 3.08 11.04 29.24
CA ARG A 609 2.99 9.88 30.14
C ARG A 609 1.74 9.98 31.00
N ILE A 610 1.01 8.88 31.12
CA ILE A 610 -0.04 8.71 32.14
C ILE A 610 0.66 8.37 33.47
N GLU A 611 0.49 9.24 34.46
CA GLU A 611 1.08 9.07 35.78
C GLU A 611 0.68 7.71 36.42
N GLY A 612 1.64 7.04 37.06
CA GLY A 612 1.41 5.74 37.70
C GLY A 612 1.37 4.53 36.76
N THR A 613 1.48 4.72 35.44
CA THR A 613 1.52 3.61 34.46
C THR A 613 2.95 3.26 34.03
N ALA A 614 3.16 2.05 33.52
CA ALA A 614 4.45 1.64 32.95
C ALA A 614 4.70 2.31 31.58
N ASP A 615 5.95 2.68 31.30
CA ASP A 615 6.34 3.20 29.98
C ASP A 615 6.62 2.07 29.02
N LEU A 616 5.55 1.56 28.40
CA LEU A 616 5.65 0.48 27.43
C LEU A 616 6.00 1.02 26.05
N LEU A 617 5.45 2.15 25.62
CA LEU A 617 5.68 2.67 24.27
C LEU A 617 7.17 2.98 24.01
N THR A 618 7.86 3.65 24.93
CA THR A 618 9.30 3.90 24.78
C THR A 618 10.09 2.59 24.68
N ARG A 619 9.67 1.54 25.38
CA ARG A 619 10.29 0.20 25.30
C ARG A 619 9.97 -0.52 24.00
N ILE A 620 8.78 -0.31 23.44
CA ILE A 620 8.34 -0.88 22.16
C ILE A 620 9.17 -0.29 21.01
N LEU A 621 9.38 1.02 21.03
CA LEU A 621 10.11 1.77 20.00
C LEU A 621 11.64 1.67 20.14
N ALA A 622 12.15 1.15 21.26
CA ALA A 622 13.59 0.98 21.48
C ALA A 622 14.17 -0.19 20.66
N ALA A 623 15.32 0.04 20.04
CA ALA A 623 16.08 -0.95 19.29
C ALA A 623 16.35 -2.23 20.10
N ARG A 624 16.33 -3.39 19.42
CA ARG A 624 16.74 -4.66 20.01
C ARG A 624 18.27 -4.75 19.96
N ARG A 625 18.89 -4.86 21.14
CA ARG A 625 20.35 -4.94 21.30
C ARG A 625 20.90 -6.32 20.99
#